data_AF-A0A382XB67-F1
#
_entry.id   AF-A0A382XB67-F1
#
_cell.length_a   1.000
_cell.length_b   1.000
_cell.length_c   1.000
_cell.angle_alpha   90.00
_cell.angle_beta   90.00
_cell.angle_gamma   90.00
#
_symmetry.space_group_name_H-M   'P 1'
#
loop_
_entity.id
_entity.type
_entity.pdbx_description
1 polymer ?
#
loop_
_entity_poly.entity_id
_entity_poly.type
_entity_poly.pdbx_seq_one_letter_code
_entity_poly.pdbx_strand_id
1 'polypeptide(L)'
;VGMLSVMGIGPFTPGLFALASSPGPTVQSVPHRYDTEYPVMDYSRDRLTDPVARLQDQLERNEITLTYSGPEQSYLPSLLRELGIDPTSQLLVFSRTSAQIEFIRPETPRAIYYTDDVYVASPPGGQDFEIAAMDPDVGPVFYTLAKQQSADVRLERKMDECLSCHDSYSLTGGGVPRFIVGSGFTDDEGEQ
;
A
#
# COMPACT_ATOMS: atom_id res chain seq x y z
N VAL A 1 74.79 -43.75 -34.36
CA VAL A 1 75.22 -42.57 -35.15
C VAL A 1 73.99 -42.02 -35.83
N GLY A 2 73.58 -40.80 -35.51
CA GLY A 2 72.36 -40.19 -36.07
C GLY A 2 71.60 -39.35 -35.04
N MET A 3 72.13 -38.15 -34.79
CA MET A 3 71.52 -37.06 -34.03
C MET A 3 70.46 -36.40 -34.92
N LEU A 4 69.20 -36.24 -34.47
CA LEU A 4 68.26 -35.32 -35.11
C LEU A 4 67.40 -34.56 -34.09
N SER A 5 67.32 -33.27 -34.33
CA SER A 5 66.91 -32.16 -33.47
C SER A 5 65.52 -32.24 -32.83
N VAL A 6 65.49 -31.75 -31.59
CA VAL A 6 64.31 -31.35 -30.83
C VAL A 6 63.79 -30.03 -31.40
N MET A 7 62.53 -30.00 -31.84
CA MET A 7 61.82 -28.79 -32.27
C MET A 7 60.98 -28.27 -31.09
N GLY A 8 61.29 -27.06 -30.63
CA GLY A 8 60.71 -26.46 -29.42
C GLY A 8 59.22 -26.13 -29.57
N ILE A 9 58.43 -26.52 -28.58
CA ILE A 9 57.03 -26.15 -28.41
C ILE A 9 57.01 -24.79 -27.70
N GLY A 10 56.59 -23.73 -28.40
CA GLY A 10 56.35 -22.42 -27.79
C GLY A 10 55.11 -22.44 -26.89
N PRO A 11 55.05 -21.59 -25.84
CA PRO A 11 53.94 -21.59 -24.90
C PRO A 11 52.66 -21.04 -25.54
N PHE A 12 51.58 -21.83 -25.50
CA PHE A 12 50.22 -21.37 -25.76
C PHE A 12 49.76 -20.48 -24.60
N THR A 13 49.66 -19.18 -24.83
CA THR A 13 48.95 -18.25 -23.93
C THR A 13 47.45 -18.31 -24.23
N PRO A 14 46.59 -18.75 -23.30
CA PRO A 14 45.15 -18.72 -23.50
C PRO A 14 44.66 -17.26 -23.42
N GLY A 15 44.14 -16.74 -24.53
CA GLY A 15 43.51 -15.42 -24.58
C GLY A 15 42.25 -15.41 -23.73
N LEU A 16 42.25 -14.59 -22.67
CA LEU A 16 41.09 -14.34 -21.82
C LEU A 16 40.09 -13.47 -22.61
N PHE A 17 39.06 -14.08 -23.21
CA PHE A 17 37.92 -13.32 -23.75
C PHE A 17 37.06 -12.84 -22.58
N ALA A 18 37.22 -11.59 -22.19
CA ALA A 18 36.29 -10.92 -21.30
C ALA A 18 34.96 -10.69 -22.05
N LEU A 19 33.93 -11.47 -21.71
CA LEU A 19 32.56 -11.18 -22.13
C LEU A 19 32.14 -9.86 -21.45
N ALA A 20 32.13 -8.77 -22.21
CA ALA A 20 31.55 -7.52 -21.77
C ALA A 20 30.04 -7.72 -21.65
N SER A 21 29.55 -7.87 -20.42
CA SER A 21 28.12 -7.85 -20.12
C SER A 21 27.60 -6.46 -20.43
N SER A 22 26.88 -6.31 -21.54
CA SER A 22 26.13 -5.10 -21.84
C SER A 22 25.15 -4.82 -20.69
N PRO A 23 25.11 -3.61 -20.10
CA PRO A 23 24.05 -3.29 -19.16
C PRO A 23 22.71 -3.46 -19.89
N GLY A 24 21.80 -4.23 -19.29
CA GLY A 24 20.44 -4.42 -19.80
C GLY A 24 19.72 -3.06 -19.90
N PRO A 25 18.65 -2.97 -20.69
CA PRO A 25 17.90 -1.73 -20.83
C PRO A 25 17.43 -1.25 -19.45
N THR A 26 17.81 -0.04 -19.09
CA THR A 26 17.30 0.66 -17.92
C THR A 26 15.82 0.90 -18.16
N VAL A 27 14.96 0.16 -17.46
CA VAL A 27 13.51 0.45 -17.45
C VAL A 27 13.34 1.80 -16.76
N GLN A 28 13.11 2.85 -17.55
CA GLN A 28 12.70 4.13 -16.98
C GLN A 28 11.30 3.94 -16.40
N SER A 29 11.17 4.05 -15.09
CA SER A 29 9.86 4.09 -14.42
C SER A 29 9.11 5.31 -14.94
N VAL A 30 7.93 5.09 -15.51
CA VAL A 30 7.01 6.20 -15.81
C VAL A 30 6.67 6.86 -14.46
N PRO A 31 6.91 8.16 -14.27
CA PRO A 31 6.61 8.83 -13.01
C PRO A 31 5.11 8.72 -12.73
N HIS A 32 4.76 8.52 -11.46
CA HIS A 32 3.38 8.38 -11.06
C HIS A 32 2.63 9.70 -11.32
N ARG A 33 1.34 9.64 -11.68
CA ARG A 33 0.54 10.84 -11.97
C ARG A 33 0.63 11.87 -10.84
N TYR A 34 0.53 11.42 -9.59
CA TYR A 34 0.59 12.24 -8.39
C TYR A 34 1.94 12.94 -8.18
N ASP A 35 3.05 12.37 -8.63
CA ASP A 35 4.36 13.05 -8.57
C ASP A 35 4.50 14.13 -9.64
N THR A 36 3.80 13.95 -10.77
CA THR A 36 3.76 14.94 -11.85
C THR A 36 2.85 16.11 -11.48
N GLU A 37 1.69 15.82 -10.89
CA GLU A 37 0.70 16.83 -10.48
C GLU A 37 1.08 17.55 -9.17
N TYR A 38 1.71 16.84 -8.23
CA TYR A 38 2.12 17.35 -6.91
C TYR A 38 3.64 17.15 -6.65
N PRO A 39 4.53 17.77 -7.46
CA PRO A 39 5.98 17.51 -7.40
C PRO A 39 6.65 17.93 -6.08
N VAL A 40 5.97 18.72 -5.24
CA VAL A 40 6.47 19.12 -3.92
C VAL A 40 6.16 18.09 -2.85
N MET A 41 5.05 17.35 -2.97
CA MET A 41 4.67 16.34 -1.98
C MET A 41 5.52 15.07 -2.10
N ASP A 42 6.01 14.76 -3.31
CA ASP A 42 6.82 13.55 -3.58
C ASP A 42 6.10 12.28 -3.09
N TYR A 43 4.90 12.04 -3.65
CA TYR A 43 4.01 10.97 -3.17
C TYR A 43 4.70 9.62 -3.32
N SER A 44 5.40 9.33 -4.40
CA SER A 44 6.06 8.04 -4.59
C SER A 44 7.29 7.80 -3.73
N ARG A 45 7.68 8.75 -2.84
CA ARG A 45 8.82 8.56 -1.95
C ARG A 45 8.78 7.21 -1.21
N ASP A 46 9.95 6.60 -1.10
CA ASP A 46 10.09 5.24 -0.57
C ASP A 46 9.71 5.13 0.91
N ARG A 47 10.00 6.18 1.69
CA ARG A 47 9.84 6.15 3.15
C ARG A 47 8.89 7.23 3.61
N LEU A 48 7.78 6.77 4.17
CA LEU A 48 6.79 7.56 4.88
C LEU A 48 7.00 7.44 6.39
N THR A 49 6.37 8.36 7.12
CA THR A 49 6.46 8.43 8.57
C THR A 49 5.10 8.47 9.25
N ASP A 50 4.01 8.27 8.50
CA ASP A 50 2.68 8.07 9.07
C ASP A 50 2.61 6.82 9.98
N PRO A 51 1.60 6.73 10.86
CA PRO A 51 1.51 5.61 11.81
C PRO A 51 1.41 4.22 11.15
N VAL A 52 0.82 4.11 9.96
CA VAL A 52 0.66 2.84 9.24
C VAL A 52 1.97 2.42 8.59
N ALA A 53 2.73 3.35 8.01
CA ALA A 53 4.08 3.10 7.53
C ALA A 53 5.02 2.62 8.65
N ARG A 54 4.93 3.25 9.84
CA ARG A 54 5.69 2.80 11.03
C ARG A 54 5.28 1.40 11.46
N LEU A 55 3.98 1.08 11.42
CA LEU A 55 3.47 -0.24 11.74
C LEU A 55 4.00 -1.30 10.75
N GLN A 56 4.01 -0.99 9.45
CA GLN A 56 4.58 -1.86 8.42
C GLN A 56 6.08 -2.11 8.66
N ASP A 57 6.86 -1.07 8.96
CA ASP A 57 8.28 -1.18 9.32
C ASP A 57 8.51 -2.14 10.51
N GLN A 58 7.65 -2.07 11.53
CA GLN A 58 7.73 -2.94 12.71
C GLN A 58 7.35 -4.40 12.40
N LEU A 59 6.36 -4.61 11.53
CA LEU A 59 5.98 -5.95 11.04
C LEU A 59 7.13 -6.60 10.28
N GLU A 60 7.79 -5.87 9.37
CA GLU A 60 8.92 -6.37 8.59
C GLU A 60 10.13 -6.74 9.45
N ARG A 61 10.34 -6.00 10.55
CA ARG A 61 11.40 -6.28 11.52
C ARG A 61 11.03 -7.37 12.53
N ASN A 62 9.81 -7.92 12.47
CA ASN A 62 9.28 -8.87 13.45
C ASN A 62 9.26 -8.31 14.89
N GLU A 63 9.16 -6.98 15.04
CA GLU A 63 9.06 -6.33 16.35
C GLU A 63 7.66 -6.50 16.94
N ILE A 64 6.66 -6.65 16.07
CA ILE A 64 5.26 -6.88 16.41
C ILE A 64 4.65 -7.96 15.50
N THR A 65 3.42 -8.38 15.81
CA THR A 65 2.64 -9.29 14.96
C THR A 65 1.15 -8.97 15.09
N LEU A 66 0.43 -8.95 13.97
CA LEU A 66 -1.03 -8.87 13.99
C LEU A 66 -1.63 -10.24 14.27
N THR A 67 -2.52 -10.31 15.27
CA THR A 67 -3.15 -11.56 15.71
C THR A 67 -4.47 -11.76 14.97
N TYR A 68 -4.55 -12.84 14.19
CA TYR A 68 -5.79 -13.24 13.54
C TYR A 68 -6.84 -13.70 14.56
N SER A 69 -8.04 -13.12 14.51
CA SER A 69 -9.15 -13.31 15.46
C SER A 69 -10.38 -13.96 14.80
N GLY A 70 -10.17 -14.90 13.89
CA GLY A 70 -11.25 -15.62 13.19
C GLY A 70 -11.84 -14.86 11.99
N PRO A 71 -12.78 -15.47 11.24
CA PRO A 71 -13.24 -14.95 9.96
C PRO A 71 -14.04 -13.64 10.06
N GLU A 72 -14.71 -13.39 11.19
CA GLU A 72 -15.55 -12.18 11.35
C GLU A 72 -14.71 -10.93 11.66
N GLN A 73 -13.80 -11.05 12.64
CA GLN A 73 -12.99 -9.92 13.12
C GLN A 73 -11.62 -9.85 12.45
N SER A 74 -11.12 -10.96 11.90
CA SER A 74 -9.81 -11.04 11.25
C SER A 74 -8.72 -10.39 12.12
N TYR A 75 -7.90 -9.50 11.58
CA TYR A 75 -6.84 -8.80 12.29
C TYR A 75 -7.32 -7.55 13.04
N LEU A 76 -8.60 -7.16 12.92
CA LEU A 76 -9.13 -5.88 13.40
C LEU A 76 -8.75 -5.59 14.86
N PRO A 77 -8.96 -6.49 15.85
CA PRO A 77 -8.66 -6.15 17.24
C PRO A 77 -7.17 -5.86 17.47
N SER A 78 -6.28 -6.60 16.81
CA SER A 78 -4.84 -6.36 16.89
C SER A 78 -4.43 -5.12 16.11
N LEU A 79 -4.98 -4.90 14.92
CA LEU A 79 -4.70 -3.74 14.10
C LEU A 79 -5.07 -2.44 14.82
N LEU A 80 -6.27 -2.36 15.42
CA LEU A 80 -6.70 -1.20 16.20
C LEU A 80 -5.77 -0.95 17.39
N ARG A 81 -5.38 -2.01 18.11
CA ARG A 81 -4.45 -1.90 19.24
C ARG A 81 -3.09 -1.35 18.83
N GLU A 82 -2.47 -1.91 17.79
CA GLU A 82 -1.14 -1.47 17.36
C GLU A 82 -1.15 -0.06 16.74
N LEU A 83 -2.29 0.36 16.14
CA LEU A 83 -2.49 1.73 15.67
C LEU A 83 -2.96 2.71 16.76
N GLY A 84 -3.19 2.23 17.99
CA GLY A 84 -3.67 3.07 19.09
C GLY A 84 -5.11 3.58 18.91
N ILE A 85 -5.93 2.91 18.10
CA ILE A 85 -7.32 3.27 17.87
C ILE A 85 -8.20 2.67 18.97
N ASP A 86 -8.99 3.51 19.65
CA ASP A 86 -10.00 3.05 20.60
C ASP A 86 -11.16 2.36 19.84
N PRO A 87 -11.50 1.10 20.13
CA PRO A 87 -12.64 0.41 19.49
C PRO A 87 -13.99 1.12 19.68
N THR A 88 -14.13 1.98 20.69
CA THR A 88 -15.34 2.78 20.95
C THR A 88 -15.48 3.99 20.04
N SER A 89 -14.43 4.36 19.27
CA SER A 89 -14.48 5.41 18.24
C SER A 89 -15.43 5.09 17.07
N GLN A 90 -15.93 3.86 16.99
CA GLN A 90 -16.69 3.32 15.86
C GLN A 90 -17.77 4.28 15.31
N LEU A 91 -17.71 4.51 14.01
CA LEU A 91 -18.75 5.14 13.19
C LEU A 91 -19.27 4.14 12.16
N LEU A 92 -20.58 4.13 11.90
CA LEU A 92 -21.19 3.34 10.83
C LEU A 92 -21.47 4.23 9.61
N VAL A 93 -21.10 3.74 8.42
CA VAL A 93 -21.34 4.40 7.14
C VAL A 93 -22.23 3.51 6.28
N PHE A 94 -23.42 4.01 5.99
CA PHE A 94 -24.48 3.29 5.27
C PHE A 94 -24.39 3.47 3.74
N SER A 95 -23.64 4.48 3.27
CA SER A 95 -23.50 4.76 1.84
C SER A 95 -22.51 3.83 1.14
N ARG A 96 -22.84 3.46 -0.10
CA ARG A 96 -22.03 2.58 -0.96
C ARG A 96 -20.94 3.34 -1.71
N THR A 97 -20.03 3.94 -0.95
CA THR A 97 -19.00 4.90 -1.41
C THR A 97 -17.55 4.42 -1.24
N SER A 98 -17.32 3.11 -1.10
CA SER A 98 -15.98 2.51 -0.87
C SER A 98 -15.51 1.72 -2.09
N ALA A 99 -14.23 1.33 -2.14
CA ALA A 99 -13.74 0.41 -3.17
C ALA A 99 -14.47 -0.95 -3.17
N GLN A 100 -15.05 -1.32 -2.02
CA GLN A 100 -15.74 -2.57 -1.74
C GLN A 100 -17.28 -2.41 -1.71
N ILE A 101 -17.85 -1.65 -2.67
CA ILE A 101 -19.30 -1.31 -2.71
C ILE A 101 -20.27 -2.49 -2.66
N GLU A 102 -19.82 -3.70 -3.06
CA GLU A 102 -20.65 -4.90 -3.13
C GLU A 102 -20.96 -5.50 -1.75
N PHE A 103 -20.19 -5.12 -0.74
CA PHE A 103 -20.27 -5.62 0.64
C PHE A 103 -21.01 -4.69 1.60
N ILE A 104 -21.41 -3.51 1.12
CA ILE A 104 -21.98 -2.45 1.94
C ILE A 104 -23.45 -2.28 1.57
N ARG A 105 -24.31 -2.34 2.57
CA ARG A 105 -25.75 -2.06 2.47
C ARG A 105 -26.24 -1.39 3.76
N PRO A 106 -27.42 -0.76 3.77
CA PRO A 106 -27.97 -0.23 5.01
C PRO A 106 -28.10 -1.27 6.14
N GLU A 107 -28.36 -2.54 5.79
CA GLU A 107 -28.43 -3.66 6.75
C GLU A 107 -27.05 -4.17 7.19
N THR A 108 -26.01 -3.93 6.38
CA THR A 108 -24.62 -4.33 6.63
C THR A 108 -23.68 -3.15 6.39
N PRO A 109 -23.79 -2.06 7.18
CA PRO A 109 -23.01 -0.85 6.97
C PRO A 109 -21.52 -1.12 7.26
N ARG A 110 -20.63 -0.37 6.61
CA ARG A 110 -19.20 -0.43 6.96
C ARG A 110 -18.96 0.29 8.28
N ALA A 111 -18.13 -0.30 9.14
CA ALA A 111 -17.61 0.38 10.32
C ALA A 111 -16.32 1.12 9.96
N ILE A 112 -16.12 2.31 10.53
CA ILE A 112 -14.85 3.05 10.52
C ILE A 112 -14.46 3.29 11.98
N TYR A 113 -13.23 2.95 12.31
CA TYR A 113 -12.58 3.24 13.60
C TYR A 113 -11.49 4.26 13.35
N TYR A 114 -11.27 5.20 14.27
CA TYR A 114 -10.36 6.30 13.99
C TYR A 114 -9.63 6.86 15.21
N THR A 115 -8.50 7.50 14.90
CA THR A 115 -7.85 8.55 15.70
C THR A 115 -7.88 9.85 14.89
N ASP A 116 -7.15 10.87 15.35
CA ASP A 116 -6.96 12.11 14.57
C ASP A 116 -6.17 11.87 13.27
N ASP A 117 -5.29 10.86 13.24
CA ASP A 117 -4.34 10.66 12.14
C ASP A 117 -4.55 9.36 11.35
N VAL A 118 -5.37 8.42 11.84
CA VAL A 118 -5.54 7.09 11.22
C VAL A 118 -7.00 6.65 11.27
N TYR A 119 -7.47 6.11 10.15
CA TYR A 119 -8.82 5.61 9.95
C TYR A 119 -8.75 4.18 9.41
N VAL A 120 -9.46 3.25 10.04
CA VAL A 120 -9.57 1.85 9.62
C VAL A 120 -11.03 1.55 9.32
N ALA A 121 -11.36 1.36 8.06
CA ALA A 121 -12.66 0.88 7.62
C ALA A 121 -12.66 -0.65 7.51
N SER A 122 -13.74 -1.26 7.99
CA SER A 122 -13.97 -2.70 7.93
C SER A 122 -15.33 -2.99 7.29
N PRO A 123 -15.40 -3.11 5.96
CA PRO A 123 -16.59 -3.61 5.27
C PRO A 123 -16.93 -5.05 5.73
N PRO A 124 -18.18 -5.35 6.09
CA PRO A 124 -18.61 -6.70 6.43
C PRO A 124 -18.46 -7.64 5.23
N GLY A 125 -17.77 -8.77 5.37
CA GLY A 125 -17.56 -9.70 4.25
C GLY A 125 -16.59 -9.22 3.15
N GLY A 126 -16.10 -7.98 3.23
CA GLY A 126 -15.03 -7.48 2.36
C GLY A 126 -13.74 -8.28 2.51
N GLN A 127 -12.88 -8.22 1.49
CA GLN A 127 -11.60 -8.94 1.45
C GLN A 127 -10.49 -8.20 2.20
N ASP A 128 -10.60 -6.87 2.25
CA ASP A 128 -9.58 -6.00 2.82
C ASP A 128 -10.15 -5.04 3.86
N PHE A 129 -9.33 -4.70 4.86
CA PHE A 129 -9.49 -3.44 5.57
C PHE A 129 -9.02 -2.30 4.66
N GLU A 130 -9.78 -1.22 4.60
CA GLU A 130 -9.36 0.02 3.92
C GLU A 130 -8.83 0.98 5.00
N ILE A 131 -7.61 1.46 4.83
CA ILE A 131 -6.90 2.23 5.86
C ILE A 131 -6.45 3.55 5.26
N ALA A 132 -6.68 4.65 5.98
CA ALA A 132 -6.19 5.97 5.61
C ALA A 132 -5.38 6.55 6.77
N ALA A 133 -4.22 7.13 6.47
CA ALA A 133 -3.31 7.71 7.46
C ALA A 133 -2.81 9.08 7.02
N MET A 134 -2.62 9.98 7.97
CA MET A 134 -2.06 11.31 7.71
C MET A 134 -0.53 11.25 7.90
N ASP A 135 0.22 11.41 6.81
CA ASP A 135 1.66 11.63 6.85
C ASP A 135 1.95 13.13 7.01
N PRO A 136 2.89 13.53 7.90
CA PRO A 136 3.18 14.93 8.14
C PRO A 136 3.84 15.64 6.94
N ASP A 137 4.50 14.92 6.03
CA ASP A 137 5.19 15.49 4.87
C ASP A 137 4.33 15.42 3.61
N VAL A 138 3.67 14.28 3.37
CA VAL A 138 2.96 14.01 2.10
C VAL A 138 1.44 14.09 2.21
N GLY A 139 0.89 14.20 3.42
CA GLY A 139 -0.56 14.26 3.64
C GLY A 139 -1.23 12.88 3.58
N PRO A 140 -2.44 12.75 3.00
CA PRO A 140 -3.23 11.51 3.02
C PRO A 140 -2.57 10.30 2.34
N VAL A 141 -2.30 9.24 3.08
CA VAL A 141 -1.82 7.97 2.51
C VAL A 141 -2.85 6.88 2.74
N PHE A 142 -3.08 6.07 1.69
CA PHE A 142 -4.07 5.00 1.71
C PHE A 142 -3.39 3.64 1.62
N TYR A 143 -3.92 2.70 2.39
CA TYR A 143 -3.42 1.35 2.50
C TYR A 143 -4.57 0.34 2.49
N THR A 144 -4.28 -0.90 2.13
CA THR A 144 -5.15 -2.04 2.42
C THR A 144 -4.44 -3.06 3.29
N LEU A 145 -5.22 -3.84 4.03
CA LEU A 145 -4.77 -5.03 4.71
C LEU A 145 -5.72 -6.19 4.42
N ALA A 146 -5.21 -7.27 3.84
CA ALA A 146 -5.98 -8.47 3.59
C ALA A 146 -6.53 -9.07 4.90
N LYS A 147 -7.83 -9.40 4.89
CA LYS A 147 -8.53 -10.00 6.03
C LYS A 147 -8.30 -11.51 6.11
N GLN A 148 -7.76 -12.13 5.06
CA GLN A 148 -7.43 -13.54 5.07
C GLN A 148 -6.22 -13.82 5.96
N GLN A 149 -6.27 -14.91 6.74
CA GLN A 149 -5.12 -15.33 7.56
C GLN A 149 -3.91 -15.64 6.66
N SER A 150 -2.80 -14.96 6.93
CA SER A 150 -1.53 -15.09 6.22
C SER A 150 -0.36 -15.19 7.19
N ALA A 151 0.71 -15.87 6.75
CA ALA A 151 2.00 -15.85 7.44
C ALA A 151 2.80 -14.56 7.15
N ASP A 152 2.45 -13.87 6.06
CA ASP A 152 3.07 -12.62 5.61
C ASP A 152 1.97 -11.56 5.57
N VAL A 153 1.88 -10.78 6.65
CA VAL A 153 0.87 -9.75 6.85
C VAL A 153 1.46 -8.43 6.39
N ARG A 154 0.82 -7.77 5.41
CA ARG A 154 1.32 -6.53 4.81
C ARG A 154 0.24 -5.47 4.69
N LEU A 155 0.63 -4.24 5.03
CA LEU A 155 -0.11 -3.03 4.77
C LEU A 155 0.31 -2.52 3.38
N GLU A 156 -0.51 -2.76 2.38
CA GLU A 156 -0.19 -2.42 0.99
C GLU A 156 -0.60 -0.99 0.69
N ARG A 157 0.35 -0.12 0.37
CA ARG A 157 0.07 1.24 -0.06
C ARG A 157 -0.69 1.26 -1.39
N LYS A 158 -1.79 2.02 -1.46
CA LYS A 158 -2.62 2.19 -2.66
C LYS A 158 -2.61 3.67 -3.09
N MET A 159 -1.97 3.96 -4.22
CA MET A 159 -1.98 5.31 -4.79
C MET A 159 -3.14 5.48 -5.78
N ASP A 160 -3.07 4.89 -6.97
CA ASP A 160 -4.08 5.09 -8.02
C ASP A 160 -5.51 4.73 -7.59
N GLU A 161 -5.67 3.59 -6.92
CA GLU A 161 -6.99 3.05 -6.55
C GLU A 161 -7.76 4.00 -5.62
N CYS A 162 -7.12 4.48 -4.56
CA CYS A 162 -7.77 5.34 -3.57
C CYS A 162 -7.73 6.81 -3.96
N LEU A 163 -6.59 7.31 -4.44
CA LEU A 163 -6.44 8.73 -4.78
C LEU A 163 -7.28 9.12 -5.99
N SER A 164 -7.64 8.19 -6.89
CA SER A 164 -8.55 8.50 -8.00
C SER A 164 -9.90 9.07 -7.54
N CYS A 165 -10.37 8.70 -6.35
CA CYS A 165 -11.58 9.25 -5.73
C CYS A 165 -11.26 10.32 -4.67
N HIS A 166 -10.13 10.18 -3.97
CA HIS A 166 -9.72 11.11 -2.91
C HIS A 166 -9.01 12.38 -3.41
N ASP A 167 -8.78 12.48 -4.73
CA ASP A 167 -8.21 13.65 -5.41
C ASP A 167 -9.10 14.23 -6.53
N SER A 168 -10.23 13.60 -6.86
CA SER A 168 -10.99 13.92 -8.09
C SER A 168 -12.14 14.91 -7.95
N TYR A 169 -12.28 15.62 -6.83
CA TYR A 169 -13.30 16.65 -6.72
C TYR A 169 -12.94 17.89 -7.56
N SER A 170 -13.41 17.84 -8.81
CA SER A 170 -13.33 18.84 -9.88
C SER A 170 -13.87 20.24 -9.55
N LEU A 171 -14.53 20.42 -8.39
CA LEU A 171 -15.13 21.69 -7.98
C LEU A 171 -14.11 22.74 -7.49
N THR A 172 -12.84 22.36 -7.28
CA THR A 172 -11.80 23.27 -6.74
C THR A 172 -10.74 23.70 -7.76
N GLY A 173 -10.88 23.34 -9.05
CA GLY A 173 -9.93 23.76 -10.09
C GLY A 173 -8.55 23.08 -10.02
N GLY A 174 -8.49 21.93 -9.33
CA GLY A 174 -7.30 21.14 -9.06
C GLY A 174 -7.57 20.28 -7.82
N GLY A 175 -7.18 19.00 -7.87
CA GLY A 175 -7.28 18.12 -6.73
C GLY A 175 -6.25 18.52 -5.67
N VAL A 176 -6.57 18.28 -4.41
CA VAL A 176 -5.54 18.13 -3.36
C VAL A 176 -5.97 16.86 -2.65
N PRO A 177 -5.11 15.84 -2.56
CA PRO A 177 -5.43 14.62 -1.83
C PRO A 177 -6.00 14.95 -0.46
N ARG A 178 -7.14 14.36 -0.10
CA ARG A 178 -7.85 14.67 1.16
C ARG A 178 -8.66 13.50 1.70
N PHE A 179 -8.91 13.53 3.01
CA PHE A 179 -10.00 12.76 3.60
C PHE A 179 -11.32 13.48 3.38
N ILE A 180 -12.36 12.72 3.06
CA ILE A 180 -13.68 13.24 2.70
C ILE A 180 -14.69 12.64 3.66
N VAL A 181 -15.38 13.51 4.38
CA VAL A 181 -16.50 13.14 5.25
C VAL A 181 -17.68 13.99 4.83
N GLY A 182 -18.82 13.34 4.63
CA GLY A 182 -20.06 14.00 4.26
C GLY A 182 -21.27 13.23 4.80
N SER A 183 -22.36 13.95 5.01
CA SER A 183 -23.66 13.39 5.34
C SER A 183 -24.61 13.60 4.16
N GLY A 184 -25.31 12.54 3.77
CA GLY A 184 -26.35 12.57 2.72
C GLY A 184 -27.44 11.57 3.04
N PHE A 185 -28.57 11.67 2.36
CA PHE A 185 -29.57 10.61 2.37
C PHE A 185 -29.08 9.45 1.50
N THR A 186 -29.46 8.24 1.86
CA THR A 186 -29.31 7.08 0.99
C THR A 186 -30.66 6.41 0.81
N ASP A 187 -30.87 5.74 -0.32
CA ASP A 187 -32.02 4.84 -0.49
C ASP A 187 -31.83 3.52 0.29
N ASP A 188 -32.82 2.62 0.16
CA ASP A 188 -32.81 1.31 0.83
C ASP A 188 -31.68 0.39 0.31
N GLU A 189 -31.05 0.73 -0.81
CA GLU A 189 -29.90 0.01 -1.35
C GLU A 189 -28.56 0.69 -0.98
N GLY A 190 -28.58 1.83 -0.28
CA GLY A 190 -27.38 2.57 0.14
C GLY A 190 -26.79 3.51 -0.93
N GLU A 191 -27.52 3.79 -2.01
CA GLU A 191 -27.14 4.77 -3.03
C GLU A 191 -27.49 6.20 -2.59
N GLN A 192 -26.63 7.18 -2.91
CA GLN A 192 -26.79 8.59 -2.56
C GLN A 192 -27.48 9.40 -3.68
#